data_AF-A0A662EMQ7-F1
#
_entry.id   AF-A0A662EMQ7-F1
#
_cell.length_a   1.000
_cell.length_b   1.000
_cell.length_c   1.000
_cell.angle_alpha   90.00
_cell.angle_beta   90.00
_cell.angle_gamma   90.00
#
_symmetry.space_group_name_H-M   'P 1'
#
loop_
_entity.id
_entity.type
_entity.pdbx_description
1 polymer ?
#
loop_
_entity_poly.entity_id
_entity_poly.type
_entity_poly.pdbx_seq_one_letter_code
_entity_poly.pdbx_strand_id
1 'polypeptide(L)'
;MNRWSWPLALLVLLGCWAWGQVPLAPAVPADEVLQLVQGLAIPDDLKAQVQAELVAAMAEGRLTPGVAYAFLSEVQSLSPGEQTDAMAMLVHALQGGFILDPLLNEALKGLRLNRPWPEVAGVLGLRINLLVAAQQVLGSQGLLASPAPRYGFRTTSASSPPPTAELVLETAWAIGDFLVAGGSPADLIPMTSLVETRLSRLRDRILPAELVDPVLEALSPALIQEIVELALNPERR
;
A
#
# COMPACT_ATOMS: atom_id res chain seq x y z
N MET A 1 62.04 -17.82 2.26
CA MET A 1 61.12 -18.86 2.78
C MET A 1 60.11 -18.13 3.65
N ASN A 2 58.86 -17.95 3.20
CA ASN A 2 57.69 -18.76 3.61
C ASN A 2 57.63 -18.94 5.15
N ARG A 3 56.58 -18.65 5.91
CA ARG A 3 55.14 -18.47 5.67
C ARG A 3 54.47 -18.05 7.01
N TRP A 4 53.18 -17.72 6.92
CA TRP A 4 52.16 -17.69 7.99
C TRP A 4 51.95 -16.40 8.80
N SER A 5 51.07 -15.55 8.23
CA SER A 5 49.76 -15.12 8.80
C SER A 5 49.29 -15.98 9.99
N TRP A 6 48.66 -15.46 11.04
CA TRP A 6 47.33 -14.83 11.12
C TRP A 6 47.31 -13.80 12.27
N PRO A 7 46.81 -12.56 12.11
CA PRO A 7 46.20 -11.85 13.22
C PRO A 7 44.70 -12.15 13.23
N LEU A 8 44.26 -12.64 14.38
CA LEU A 8 42.88 -12.68 14.83
C LEU A 8 42.16 -11.37 14.46
N ALA A 9 41.22 -11.52 13.54
CA ALA A 9 40.10 -10.62 13.38
C ALA A 9 39.23 -10.72 14.64
N LEU A 10 39.07 -9.64 15.39
CA LEU A 10 37.86 -9.42 16.19
C LEU A 10 37.77 -7.95 16.62
N LEU A 11 36.62 -7.35 16.29
CA LEU A 11 36.00 -6.17 16.90
C LEU A 11 36.47 -4.77 16.46
N VAL A 12 36.19 -4.46 15.20
CA VAL A 12 35.62 -3.14 14.86
C VAL A 12 34.10 -3.34 14.83
N LEU A 13 33.43 -3.11 15.95
CA LEU A 13 32.69 -1.88 16.28
C LEU A 13 31.74 -1.42 15.15
N LEU A 14 30.46 -1.70 15.39
CA LEU A 14 29.33 -0.81 15.08
C LEU A 14 29.18 -0.38 13.61
N GLY A 15 28.84 -1.35 12.76
CA GLY A 15 28.07 -1.08 11.55
C GLY A 15 26.59 -1.24 11.85
N CYS A 16 25.87 -0.12 11.91
CA CYS A 16 24.43 -0.03 12.12
C CYS A 16 23.66 -1.08 11.31
N TRP A 17 22.82 -1.84 12.00
CA TRP A 17 21.76 -2.66 11.41
C TRP A 17 20.71 -1.72 10.80
N ALA A 18 21.02 -1.12 9.66
CA ALA A 18 20.02 -0.57 8.76
C ALA A 18 19.45 -1.74 7.96
N TRP A 19 18.47 -2.44 8.54
CA TRP A 19 17.54 -3.25 7.74
C TRP A 19 16.62 -2.29 6.97
N GLY A 20 17.20 -1.55 6.03
CA GLY A 20 16.43 -1.01 4.93
C GLY A 20 15.89 -2.21 4.17
N GLN A 21 14.57 -2.29 4.05
CA GLN A 21 13.87 -3.16 3.13
C GLN A 21 14.66 -3.16 1.81
N VAL A 22 15.33 -4.27 1.47
CA VAL A 22 16.00 -4.38 0.17
C VAL A 22 14.87 -4.29 -0.86
N PRO A 23 14.83 -3.26 -1.72
CA PRO A 23 13.77 -3.16 -2.71
C PRO A 23 13.90 -4.36 -3.63
N LEU A 24 12.85 -5.18 -3.68
CA LEU A 24 12.77 -6.36 -4.56
C LEU A 24 12.66 -5.95 -6.05
N ALA A 25 12.45 -4.67 -6.33
CA ALA A 25 12.46 -4.10 -7.67
C ALA A 25 13.80 -3.37 -7.94
N PRO A 26 14.33 -3.41 -9.18
CA PRO A 26 15.51 -2.63 -9.56
C PRO A 26 15.28 -1.14 -9.25
N ALA A 27 16.36 -0.42 -8.93
CA ALA A 27 16.30 1.02 -8.73
C ALA A 27 16.02 1.69 -10.07
N VAL A 28 14.74 2.01 -10.32
CA VAL A 28 14.28 2.73 -11.50
C VAL A 28 14.17 4.22 -11.14
N PRO A 29 14.70 5.14 -11.94
CA PRO A 29 14.52 6.57 -11.68
C PRO A 29 13.10 7.01 -12.06
N ALA A 30 12.59 8.04 -11.37
CA ALA A 30 11.19 8.46 -11.52
C ALA A 30 10.84 8.93 -12.95
N ASP A 31 11.80 9.46 -13.68
CA ASP A 31 11.63 9.90 -15.08
C ASP A 31 11.36 8.73 -16.03
N GLU A 32 11.96 7.56 -15.82
CA GLU A 32 11.65 6.35 -16.60
C GLU A 32 10.19 5.92 -16.41
N VAL A 33 9.64 6.05 -15.19
CA VAL A 33 8.22 5.79 -14.92
C VAL A 33 7.33 6.73 -15.73
N LEU A 34 7.65 8.03 -15.76
CA LEU A 34 6.87 9.02 -16.50
C LEU A 34 6.95 8.82 -18.02
N GLN A 35 8.10 8.36 -18.53
CA GLN A 35 8.24 7.99 -19.93
C GLN A 35 7.34 6.82 -20.32
N LEU A 36 7.16 5.82 -19.43
CA LEU A 36 6.22 4.73 -19.70
C LEU A 36 4.78 5.23 -19.86
N VAL A 37 4.36 6.19 -19.03
CA VAL A 37 3.00 6.78 -19.13
C VAL A 37 2.79 7.44 -20.50
N GLN A 38 3.82 8.09 -21.04
CA GLN A 38 3.76 8.71 -22.37
C GLN A 38 3.54 7.69 -23.49
N GLY A 39 4.10 6.49 -23.34
CA GLY A 39 3.96 5.38 -24.29
C GLY A 39 2.60 4.66 -24.26
N LEU A 40 1.77 4.88 -23.24
CA LEU A 40 0.46 4.25 -23.13
C LEU A 40 -0.53 4.76 -24.18
N ALA A 41 -1.41 3.86 -24.65
CA ALA A 41 -2.50 4.15 -25.57
C ALA A 41 -3.75 4.64 -24.82
N ILE A 42 -3.60 5.70 -24.03
CA ILE A 42 -4.66 6.33 -23.22
C ILE A 42 -4.86 7.81 -23.61
N PRO A 43 -6.00 8.43 -23.26
CA PRO A 43 -6.25 9.85 -23.51
C PRO A 43 -5.20 10.78 -22.89
N ASP A 44 -4.88 11.89 -23.58
CA ASP A 44 -3.81 12.81 -23.17
C ASP A 44 -4.09 13.52 -21.83
N ASP A 45 -5.36 13.81 -21.55
CA ASP A 45 -5.81 14.35 -20.26
C ASP A 45 -5.54 13.37 -19.11
N LEU A 46 -5.82 12.08 -19.34
CA LEU A 46 -5.51 11.03 -18.37
C LEU A 46 -3.99 10.85 -18.20
N LYS A 47 -3.19 10.95 -19.26
CA LYS A 47 -1.71 10.91 -19.15
C LYS A 47 -1.19 12.02 -18.25
N ALA A 48 -1.68 13.24 -18.43
CA ALA A 48 -1.25 14.39 -17.64
C ALA A 48 -1.62 14.21 -16.15
N GLN A 49 -2.83 13.73 -15.88
CA GLN A 49 -3.29 13.44 -14.53
C GLN A 49 -2.45 12.34 -13.86
N VAL A 50 -2.28 11.19 -14.52
CA VAL A 50 -1.45 10.08 -14.02
C VAL A 50 -0.05 10.55 -13.69
N GLN A 51 0.59 11.34 -14.56
CA GLN A 51 1.95 11.84 -14.33
C GLN A 51 2.05 12.74 -13.09
N ALA A 52 1.14 13.71 -12.97
CA ALA A 52 1.13 14.61 -11.82
C ALA A 52 0.99 13.83 -10.49
N GLU A 53 0.07 12.88 -10.46
CA GLU A 53 -0.22 12.06 -9.28
C GLU A 53 0.92 11.08 -8.94
N LEU A 54 1.54 10.46 -9.96
CA LEU A 54 2.70 9.57 -9.77
C LEU A 54 3.90 10.32 -9.20
N VAL A 55 4.18 11.54 -9.68
CA VAL A 55 5.26 12.38 -9.14
C VAL A 55 5.04 12.64 -7.65
N ALA A 56 3.82 13.03 -7.27
CA ALA A 56 3.48 13.28 -5.87
C ALA A 56 3.63 12.01 -5.02
N ALA A 57 3.07 10.87 -5.46
CA ALA A 57 3.13 9.63 -4.70
C ALA A 57 4.54 9.09 -4.53
N MET A 58 5.41 9.22 -5.54
CA MET A 58 6.82 8.83 -5.43
C MET A 58 7.60 9.76 -4.50
N ALA A 59 7.35 11.07 -4.57
CA ALA A 59 8.00 12.04 -3.69
C ALA A 59 7.60 11.85 -2.21
N GLU A 60 6.36 11.46 -1.95
CA GLU A 60 5.81 11.22 -0.62
C GLU A 60 6.14 9.81 -0.07
N GLY A 61 6.78 8.95 -0.87
CA GLY A 61 7.12 7.58 -0.49
C GLY A 61 5.92 6.62 -0.42
N ARG A 62 4.78 7.00 -1.02
CA ARG A 62 3.58 6.15 -1.11
C ARG A 62 3.66 5.12 -2.24
N LEU A 63 4.53 5.35 -3.21
CA LEU A 63 4.74 4.48 -4.36
C LEU A 63 6.23 4.46 -4.71
N THR A 64 6.82 3.27 -4.75
CA THR A 64 8.20 3.09 -5.18
C THR A 64 8.28 3.13 -6.71
N PRO A 65 9.20 3.91 -7.31
CA PRO A 65 9.36 3.98 -8.77
C PRO A 65 9.51 2.62 -9.45
N GLY A 66 10.26 1.69 -8.84
CA GLY A 66 10.44 0.34 -9.38
C GLY A 66 9.15 -0.49 -9.44
N VAL A 67 8.24 -0.32 -8.47
CA VAL A 67 6.93 -0.98 -8.48
C VAL A 67 6.02 -0.35 -9.53
N ALA A 68 6.01 0.98 -9.61
CA ALA A 68 5.27 1.72 -10.64
C ALA A 68 5.71 1.32 -12.05
N TYR A 69 7.02 1.28 -12.30
CA TYR A 69 7.61 0.88 -13.57
C TYR A 69 7.22 -0.54 -13.98
N ALA A 70 7.34 -1.49 -13.05
CA ALA A 70 6.97 -2.88 -13.31
C ALA A 70 5.47 -2.97 -13.69
N PHE A 71 4.60 -2.31 -12.95
CA PHE A 71 3.15 -2.31 -13.22
C PHE A 71 2.84 -1.71 -14.59
N LEU A 72 3.38 -0.51 -14.89
CA LEU A 72 3.15 0.16 -16.18
C LEU A 72 3.72 -0.63 -17.37
N SER A 73 4.79 -1.40 -17.16
CA SER A 73 5.34 -2.29 -18.18
C SER A 73 4.37 -3.43 -18.54
N GLU A 74 3.72 -4.05 -17.55
CA GLU A 74 2.70 -5.07 -17.83
C GLU A 74 1.44 -4.43 -18.45
N VAL A 75 1.02 -3.24 -18.00
CA VAL A 75 -0.14 -2.53 -18.54
C VAL A 75 0.02 -2.22 -20.03
N GLN A 76 1.21 -1.89 -20.51
CA GLN A 76 1.46 -1.65 -21.95
C GLN A 76 1.07 -2.83 -22.85
N SER A 77 1.07 -4.06 -22.32
CA SER A 77 0.68 -5.26 -23.06
C SER A 77 -0.85 -5.45 -23.18
N LEU A 78 -1.63 -4.70 -22.39
CA LEU A 78 -3.09 -4.75 -22.40
C LEU A 78 -3.67 -4.02 -23.62
N SER A 79 -4.95 -4.28 -23.92
CA SER A 79 -5.65 -3.52 -24.95
C SER A 79 -5.84 -2.05 -24.55
N PRO A 80 -6.01 -1.10 -25.49
CA PRO A 80 -6.14 0.33 -25.15
C PRO A 80 -7.27 0.66 -24.16
N GLY A 81 -8.38 -0.09 -24.22
CA GLY A 81 -9.48 0.05 -23.27
C GLY A 81 -9.08 -0.37 -21.85
N GLU A 82 -8.39 -1.49 -21.72
CA GLU A 82 -7.89 -2.01 -20.43
C GLU A 82 -6.76 -1.13 -19.87
N GLN A 83 -5.91 -0.55 -20.74
CA GLN A 83 -4.92 0.44 -20.32
C GLN A 83 -5.59 1.68 -19.70
N THR A 84 -6.65 2.17 -20.35
CA THR A 84 -7.40 3.33 -19.86
C THR A 84 -8.06 3.03 -18.51
N ASP A 85 -8.69 1.86 -18.38
CA ASP A 85 -9.31 1.40 -17.14
C ASP A 85 -8.28 1.26 -16.00
N ALA A 86 -7.14 0.60 -16.26
CA ALA A 86 -6.05 0.46 -15.30
C ALA A 86 -5.54 1.82 -14.78
N MET A 87 -5.38 2.80 -15.68
CA MET A 87 -4.94 4.15 -15.32
C MET A 87 -6.00 4.93 -14.56
N ALA A 88 -7.28 4.77 -14.89
CA ALA A 88 -8.37 5.37 -14.12
C ALA A 88 -8.41 4.85 -12.67
N MET A 89 -8.26 3.54 -12.48
CA MET A 89 -8.18 2.92 -11.15
C MET A 89 -6.95 3.39 -10.37
N LEU A 90 -5.79 3.48 -11.03
CA LEU A 90 -4.56 4.00 -10.44
C LEU A 90 -4.72 5.46 -9.99
N VAL A 91 -5.28 6.32 -10.84
CA VAL A 91 -5.57 7.72 -10.50
C VAL A 91 -6.49 7.80 -9.29
N HIS A 92 -7.57 7.01 -9.25
CA HIS A 92 -8.47 6.99 -8.11
C HIS A 92 -7.75 6.64 -6.80
N ALA A 93 -6.86 5.64 -6.83
CA ALA A 93 -6.06 5.26 -5.68
C ALA A 93 -5.01 6.32 -5.28
N LEU A 94 -4.37 6.95 -6.27
CA LEU A 94 -3.38 8.01 -6.05
C LEU A 94 -3.99 9.23 -5.37
N GLN A 95 -5.15 9.67 -5.86
CA GLN A 95 -5.91 10.81 -5.34
C GLN A 95 -6.43 10.57 -3.93
N GLY A 96 -6.69 9.31 -3.55
CA GLY A 96 -7.01 8.94 -2.18
C GLY A 96 -5.83 9.04 -1.20
N GLY A 97 -4.61 9.32 -1.69
CA GLY A 97 -3.43 9.47 -0.85
C GLY A 97 -2.94 8.15 -0.24
N PHE A 98 -3.30 7.00 -0.84
CA PHE A 98 -2.98 5.69 -0.29
C PHE A 98 -1.55 5.25 -0.62
N ILE A 99 -1.05 4.29 0.16
CA ILE A 99 0.19 3.54 -0.11
C ILE A 99 -0.13 2.49 -1.17
N LEU A 100 0.56 2.55 -2.31
CA LEU A 100 0.17 1.82 -3.52
C LEU A 100 1.05 0.61 -3.82
N ASP A 101 2.23 0.50 -3.21
CA ASP A 101 3.14 -0.62 -3.47
C ASP A 101 2.47 -1.99 -3.30
N PRO A 102 1.74 -2.28 -2.19
CA PRO A 102 1.07 -3.56 -2.05
C PRO A 102 -0.04 -3.77 -3.08
N LEU A 103 -0.75 -2.69 -3.44
CA LEU A 103 -1.85 -2.71 -4.40
C LEU A 103 -1.35 -3.09 -5.81
N LEU A 104 -0.30 -2.41 -6.26
CA LEU A 104 0.28 -2.65 -7.58
C LEU A 104 1.00 -4.00 -7.65
N ASN A 105 1.62 -4.45 -6.56
CA ASN A 105 2.21 -5.78 -6.50
C ASN A 105 1.18 -6.91 -6.60
N GLU A 106 -0.02 -6.73 -6.02
CA GLU A 106 -1.11 -7.69 -6.18
C GLU A 106 -1.61 -7.73 -7.64
N ALA A 107 -1.81 -6.58 -8.27
CA ALA A 107 -2.17 -6.50 -9.68
C ALA A 107 -1.09 -7.12 -10.59
N LEU A 108 0.17 -6.79 -10.35
CA LEU A 108 1.33 -7.36 -11.03
C LEU A 108 1.38 -8.88 -10.93
N LYS A 109 1.12 -9.43 -9.75
CA LYS A 109 1.04 -10.88 -9.56
C LYS A 109 -0.05 -11.49 -10.44
N GLY A 110 -1.22 -10.85 -10.52
CA GLY A 110 -2.32 -11.31 -11.38
C GLY A 110 -1.94 -11.30 -12.86
N LEU A 111 -1.40 -10.19 -13.35
CA LEU A 111 -0.96 -10.01 -14.74
C LEU A 111 0.11 -11.02 -15.13
N ARG A 112 1.14 -11.22 -14.29
CA ARG A 112 2.23 -12.19 -14.53
C ARG A 112 1.79 -13.65 -14.49
N LEU A 113 0.66 -13.93 -13.84
CA LEU A 113 0.02 -15.24 -13.88
C LEU A 113 -0.94 -15.39 -15.07
N ASN A 114 -0.92 -14.44 -16.02
CA ASN A 114 -1.80 -14.40 -17.19
C ASN A 114 -3.30 -14.44 -16.84
N ARG A 115 -3.68 -13.84 -15.71
CA ARG A 115 -5.10 -13.67 -15.38
C ARG A 115 -5.71 -12.60 -16.28
N PRO A 116 -6.96 -12.77 -16.74
CA PRO A 116 -7.61 -11.78 -17.59
C PRO A 116 -7.79 -10.46 -16.82
N TRP A 117 -7.65 -9.32 -17.52
CA TRP A 117 -7.73 -7.99 -16.90
C TRP A 117 -8.99 -7.80 -16.04
N PRO A 118 -10.22 -8.23 -16.44
CA PRO A 118 -11.40 -8.09 -15.59
C PRO A 118 -11.28 -8.76 -14.21
N GLU A 119 -10.53 -9.86 -14.08
CA GLU A 119 -10.28 -10.50 -12.79
C GLU A 119 -9.31 -9.64 -11.94
N VAL A 120 -8.24 -9.15 -12.55
CA VAL A 120 -7.24 -8.27 -11.90
C VAL A 120 -7.90 -6.96 -11.45
N ALA A 121 -8.68 -6.34 -12.32
CA ALA A 121 -9.46 -5.13 -12.05
C ALA A 121 -10.48 -5.37 -10.93
N GLY A 122 -11.15 -6.53 -10.89
CA GLY A 122 -12.07 -6.88 -9.82
C GLY A 122 -11.40 -6.89 -8.44
N VAL A 123 -10.23 -7.53 -8.32
CA VAL A 123 -9.45 -7.54 -7.07
C VAL A 123 -8.94 -6.14 -6.73
N LEU A 124 -8.38 -5.42 -7.71
CA LEU A 124 -7.86 -4.07 -7.53
C LEU A 124 -8.96 -3.11 -7.03
N GLY A 125 -10.14 -3.18 -7.64
CA GLY A 125 -11.29 -2.34 -7.29
C GLY A 125 -11.78 -2.62 -5.88
N LEU A 126 -11.85 -3.89 -5.48
CA LEU A 126 -12.16 -4.27 -4.11
C LEU A 126 -11.15 -3.68 -3.12
N ARG A 127 -9.84 -3.78 -3.39
CA ARG A 127 -8.80 -3.25 -2.51
C ARG A 127 -8.85 -1.73 -2.36
N ILE A 128 -9.03 -1.01 -3.47
CA ILE A 128 -9.18 0.45 -3.44
C ILE A 128 -10.42 0.84 -2.64
N ASN A 129 -11.53 0.15 -2.86
CA ASN A 129 -12.77 0.39 -2.13
C ASN A 129 -12.63 0.14 -0.63
N LEU A 130 -11.89 -0.90 -0.23
CA LEU A 130 -11.58 -1.19 1.18
C LEU A 130 -10.67 -0.14 1.79
N LEU A 131 -9.68 0.38 1.06
CA LEU A 131 -8.84 1.50 1.51
C LEU A 131 -9.67 2.74 1.81
N VAL A 132 -10.53 3.12 0.85
CA VAL A 132 -11.45 4.26 1.00
C VAL A 132 -12.37 4.04 2.19
N ALA A 133 -13.01 2.88 2.29
CA ALA A 133 -13.94 2.59 3.36
C ALA A 133 -13.27 2.56 4.74
N ALA A 134 -12.10 1.93 4.87
CA ALA A 134 -11.35 1.90 6.11
C ALA A 134 -10.93 3.31 6.54
N GLN A 135 -10.44 4.14 5.62
CA GLN A 135 -10.09 5.53 5.91
C GLN A 135 -11.30 6.33 6.41
N GLN A 136 -12.45 6.18 5.75
CA GLN A 136 -13.68 6.90 6.10
C GLN A 136 -14.23 6.47 7.46
N VAL A 137 -14.36 5.17 7.72
CA VAL A 137 -14.92 4.64 8.97
C VAL A 137 -13.98 4.90 10.15
N LEU A 138 -12.68 4.64 10.02
CA LEU A 138 -11.74 4.94 11.09
C LEU A 138 -11.63 6.45 11.33
N GLY A 139 -11.71 7.26 10.28
CA GLY A 139 -11.72 8.71 10.36
C GLY A 139 -12.96 9.26 11.08
N SER A 140 -14.16 8.76 10.75
CA SER A 140 -15.43 9.20 11.35
C SER A 140 -15.52 8.87 12.84
N GLN A 141 -14.88 7.77 13.26
CA GLN A 141 -14.76 7.36 14.67
C GLN A 141 -13.61 8.06 15.41
N GLY A 142 -12.86 8.95 14.75
CA GLY A 142 -11.72 9.65 15.33
C GLY A 142 -10.49 8.76 15.61
N LEU A 143 -10.47 7.53 15.08
CA LEU A 143 -9.42 6.53 15.32
C LEU A 143 -8.13 6.79 14.51
N LEU A 144 -8.15 7.76 13.59
CA LEU A 144 -6.97 8.20 12.82
C LEU A 144 -6.29 9.44 13.42
N ALA A 145 -6.74 9.92 14.58
CA ALA A 145 -6.14 11.07 15.24
C ALA A 145 -4.77 10.68 15.81
N SER A 146 -3.69 11.21 15.23
CA SER A 146 -2.34 11.01 15.76
C SER A 146 -2.19 11.81 17.07
N PRO A 147 -1.67 11.22 18.17
CA PRO A 147 -1.43 11.96 19.40
C PRO A 147 -0.45 13.10 19.14
N ALA A 148 -0.71 14.26 19.75
CA ALA A 148 0.15 15.43 19.62
C ALA A 148 1.60 15.07 19.99
N PRO A 149 2.61 15.56 19.26
CA PRO A 149 3.99 15.18 19.48
C PRO A 149 4.43 15.52 20.91
N ARG A 150 4.67 14.49 21.73
CA ARG A 150 5.37 14.63 23.01
C ARG A 150 6.83 14.93 22.68
N TYR A 151 7.20 16.21 22.79
CA TYR A 151 8.56 16.77 22.74
C TYR A 151 9.65 15.95 22.03
N GLY A 152 10.07 16.43 20.86
CA GLY A 152 11.47 16.38 20.42
C GLY A 152 11.93 15.11 19.70
N PHE A 153 11.82 15.10 18.37
CA PHE A 153 12.95 15.02 17.44
C PHE A 153 12.38 15.13 16.02
N ARG A 154 12.54 16.27 15.36
CA ARG A 154 12.16 16.44 13.95
C ARG A 154 13.30 15.87 13.10
N THR A 155 13.30 14.56 12.86
CA THR A 155 14.06 14.00 11.73
C THR A 155 13.30 14.29 10.46
N THR A 156 13.76 15.32 9.76
CA THR A 156 13.46 15.53 8.34
C THR A 156 13.98 14.34 7.54
N SER A 157 13.09 13.40 7.24
CA SER A 157 13.23 12.54 6.06
C SER A 157 11.82 12.36 5.49
N ALA A 158 11.41 13.31 4.65
CA ALA A 158 10.09 13.40 4.05
C ALA A 158 9.91 12.39 2.92
N SER A 159 10.04 11.09 3.22
CA SER A 159 9.98 10.02 2.21
C SER A 159 9.27 8.76 2.71
N SER A 160 8.51 8.85 3.81
CA SER A 160 7.77 7.72 4.36
C SER A 160 6.34 8.15 4.66
N PRO A 161 5.34 7.33 4.27
CA PRO A 161 3.94 7.60 4.58
C PRO A 161 3.71 7.78 6.09
N PRO A 162 2.72 8.58 6.51
CA PRO A 162 2.39 8.72 7.92
C PRO A 162 1.89 7.38 8.49
N PRO A 163 2.13 7.07 9.78
CA PRO A 163 1.66 5.82 10.40
C PRO A 163 0.14 5.59 10.31
N THR A 164 -0.65 6.66 10.20
CA THR A 164 -2.10 6.58 9.99
C THR A 164 -2.46 6.00 8.62
N ALA A 165 -1.66 6.25 7.59
CA ALA A 165 -1.85 5.65 6.26
C ALA A 165 -1.53 4.14 6.29
N GLU A 166 -0.50 3.75 7.02
CA GLU A 166 -0.14 2.34 7.24
C GLU A 166 -1.22 1.59 8.04
N LEU A 167 -1.81 2.23 9.06
CA LEU A 167 -2.93 1.66 9.81
C LEU A 167 -4.13 1.37 8.88
N VAL A 168 -4.52 2.36 8.06
CA VAL A 168 -5.62 2.20 7.08
C VAL A 168 -5.30 1.07 6.10
N LEU A 169 -4.07 1.04 5.56
CA LEU A 169 -3.60 -0.02 4.67
C LEU A 169 -3.77 -1.39 5.32
N GLU A 170 -3.22 -1.60 6.50
CA GLU A 170 -3.17 -2.92 7.14
C GLU A 170 -4.56 -3.42 7.57
N THR A 171 -5.45 -2.52 8.00
CA THR A 171 -6.86 -2.84 8.26
C THR A 171 -7.57 -3.25 6.97
N ALA A 172 -7.47 -2.44 5.90
CA ALA A 172 -8.07 -2.76 4.61
C ALA A 172 -7.51 -4.06 4.02
N TRP A 173 -6.21 -4.32 4.18
CA TRP A 173 -5.56 -5.54 3.71
C TRP A 173 -6.04 -6.77 4.46
N ALA A 174 -6.24 -6.69 5.78
CA ALA A 174 -6.78 -7.81 6.56
C ALA A 174 -8.17 -8.22 6.05
N ILE A 175 -9.06 -7.25 5.88
CA ILE A 175 -10.41 -7.49 5.36
C ILE A 175 -10.33 -8.08 3.95
N GLY A 176 -9.53 -7.46 3.08
CA GLY A 176 -9.39 -7.92 1.70
C GLY A 176 -8.78 -9.30 1.58
N ASP A 177 -7.80 -9.66 2.43
CA ASP A 177 -7.19 -11.00 2.42
C ASP A 177 -8.21 -12.09 2.76
N PHE A 178 -9.12 -11.80 3.70
CA PHE A 178 -10.22 -12.70 4.02
C PHE A 178 -11.19 -12.88 2.83
N LEU A 179 -11.61 -11.78 2.23
CA LEU A 179 -12.57 -11.80 1.11
C LEU A 179 -11.97 -12.45 -0.15
N VAL A 180 -10.73 -12.10 -0.51
CA VAL A 180 -10.04 -12.66 -1.68
C VAL A 180 -9.73 -14.15 -1.50
N ALA A 181 -9.56 -14.62 -0.26
CA ALA A 181 -9.43 -16.05 0.04
C ALA A 181 -10.75 -16.84 -0.03
N GLY A 182 -11.87 -16.19 -0.39
CA GLY A 182 -13.19 -16.81 -0.53
C GLY A 182 -14.05 -16.75 0.73
N GLY A 183 -13.66 -15.96 1.74
CA GLY A 183 -14.49 -15.71 2.91
C GLY A 183 -15.75 -14.90 2.59
N SER A 184 -16.85 -15.17 3.31
CA SER A 184 -18.11 -14.45 3.10
C SER A 184 -18.05 -13.04 3.70
N PRO A 185 -18.56 -11.99 3.03
CA PRO A 185 -18.74 -10.68 3.62
C PRO A 185 -19.60 -10.67 4.90
N ALA A 186 -20.43 -11.71 5.11
CA ALA A 186 -21.24 -11.87 6.30
C ALA A 186 -20.48 -12.51 7.49
N ASP A 187 -19.30 -13.09 7.25
CA ASP A 187 -18.50 -13.77 8.28
C ASP A 187 -17.62 -12.76 9.06
N LEU A 188 -18.29 -11.88 9.80
CA LEU A 188 -17.64 -10.73 10.45
C LEU A 188 -16.71 -11.14 11.60
N ILE A 189 -17.01 -12.21 12.33
CA ILE A 189 -16.21 -12.66 13.48
C ILE A 189 -14.79 -13.09 13.05
N PRO A 190 -14.60 -14.04 12.12
CA PRO A 190 -13.25 -14.43 11.69
C PRO A 190 -12.52 -13.27 11.00
N MET A 191 -13.23 -12.41 10.27
CA MET A 191 -12.65 -11.21 9.67
C MET A 191 -12.14 -10.22 10.73
N THR A 192 -12.91 -10.00 11.79
CA THR A 192 -12.51 -9.15 12.93
C THR A 192 -11.26 -9.71 13.61
N SER A 193 -11.23 -11.03 13.87
CA SER A 193 -10.07 -11.69 14.48
C SER A 193 -8.80 -11.59 13.62
N LEU A 194 -8.94 -11.60 12.29
CA LEU A 194 -7.81 -11.42 11.37
C LEU A 194 -7.26 -9.99 11.45
N VAL A 195 -8.12 -8.98 11.47
CA VAL A 195 -7.72 -7.58 11.67
C VAL A 195 -7.03 -7.41 13.02
N GLU A 196 -7.63 -7.91 14.10
CA GLU A 196 -7.08 -7.85 15.47
C GLU A 196 -5.68 -8.47 15.53
N THR A 197 -5.53 -9.67 14.97
CA THR A 197 -4.26 -10.41 14.92
C THR A 197 -3.20 -9.65 14.15
N ARG A 198 -3.55 -9.06 12.99
CA ARG A 198 -2.62 -8.28 12.17
C ARG A 198 -2.18 -7.03 12.91
N LEU A 199 -3.11 -6.21 13.40
CA LEU A 199 -2.79 -4.97 14.12
C LEU A 199 -1.97 -5.24 15.39
N SER A 200 -2.32 -6.27 16.17
CA SER A 200 -1.56 -6.67 17.37
C SER A 200 -0.12 -7.07 17.07
N ARG A 201 0.15 -7.66 15.89
CA ARG A 201 1.52 -8.01 15.47
C ARG A 201 2.34 -6.80 15.02
N LEU A 202 1.67 -5.77 14.50
CA LEU A 202 2.31 -4.56 13.98
C LEU A 202 2.58 -3.53 15.08
N ARG A 203 1.80 -3.59 16.16
CA ARG A 203 1.95 -2.78 17.38
C ARG A 203 3.40 -2.77 17.88
N ASP A 204 3.95 -1.58 18.07
CA ASP A 204 5.32 -1.28 18.52
C ASP A 204 6.45 -1.87 17.66
N ARG A 205 6.13 -2.46 16.51
CA ARG A 205 7.11 -2.94 15.51
C ARG A 205 7.15 -2.04 14.29
N ILE A 206 5.98 -1.73 13.76
CA ILE A 206 5.78 -0.92 12.55
C ILE A 206 4.84 0.24 12.88
N LEU A 207 3.78 -0.02 13.64
CA LEU A 207 2.78 0.97 14.02
C LEU A 207 2.94 1.34 15.51
N PRO A 208 2.88 2.64 15.89
CA PRO A 208 2.91 3.05 17.29
C PRO A 208 1.70 2.51 18.07
N ALA A 209 1.91 1.98 19.28
CA ALA A 209 0.80 1.53 20.14
C ALA A 209 -0.27 2.60 20.38
N GLU A 210 0.12 3.88 20.52
CA GLU A 210 -0.83 4.98 20.75
C GLU A 210 -1.83 5.16 19.59
N LEU A 211 -1.49 4.67 18.39
CA LEU A 211 -2.38 4.67 17.23
C LEU A 211 -3.16 3.34 17.11
N VAL A 212 -2.54 2.22 17.48
CA VAL A 212 -3.13 0.88 17.33
C VAL A 212 -4.12 0.55 18.45
N ASP A 213 -3.81 0.91 19.70
CA ASP A 213 -4.60 0.54 20.87
C ASP A 213 -6.04 1.08 20.80
N PRO A 214 -6.30 2.34 20.41
CA PRO A 214 -7.68 2.82 20.24
C PRO A 214 -8.47 2.04 19.19
N VAL A 215 -7.80 1.61 18.11
CA VAL A 215 -8.43 0.81 17.05
C VAL A 215 -8.75 -0.58 17.58
N LEU A 216 -7.83 -1.23 18.29
CA LEU A 216 -8.06 -2.54 18.89
C LEU A 216 -9.18 -2.51 19.94
N GLU A 217 -9.27 -1.44 20.74
CA GLU A 217 -10.35 -1.25 21.71
C GLU A 217 -11.72 -1.04 21.04
N ALA A 218 -11.75 -0.33 19.90
CA ALA A 218 -12.97 -0.09 19.13
C ALA A 218 -13.32 -1.23 18.15
N LEU A 219 -12.40 -2.16 17.92
CA LEU A 219 -12.53 -3.20 16.92
C LEU A 219 -13.68 -4.14 17.28
N SER A 220 -14.67 -4.20 16.39
CA SER A 220 -15.86 -5.01 16.57
C SER A 220 -16.39 -5.50 15.23
N PRO A 221 -17.22 -6.57 15.23
CA PRO A 221 -17.90 -7.02 14.02
C PRO A 221 -18.72 -5.91 13.34
N ALA A 222 -19.31 -4.99 14.11
CA ALA A 222 -20.09 -3.87 13.57
C ALA A 222 -19.21 -2.86 12.81
N LEU A 223 -18.04 -2.51 13.35
CA LEU A 223 -17.09 -1.62 12.67
C LEU A 223 -16.57 -2.25 11.37
N ILE A 224 -16.27 -3.55 11.40
CA ILE A 224 -15.87 -4.29 10.20
C ILE A 224 -17.00 -4.36 9.18
N GLN A 225 -18.23 -4.57 9.62
CA GLN A 225 -19.40 -4.55 8.75
C GLN A 225 -19.56 -3.21 8.05
N GLU A 226 -19.41 -2.09 8.78
CA GLU A 226 -19.50 -0.75 8.20
C GLU A 226 -18.46 -0.55 7.07
N ILE A 227 -17.21 -0.96 7.31
CA ILE A 227 -16.15 -0.91 6.28
C ILE A 227 -16.51 -1.78 5.07
N VAL A 228 -16.94 -3.03 5.29
CA VAL A 228 -17.27 -3.96 4.21
C VAL A 228 -18.47 -3.47 3.40
N GLU A 229 -19.54 -3.00 4.06
CA GLU A 229 -20.73 -2.49 3.39
C GLU A 229 -20.41 -1.28 2.51
N LEU A 230 -19.57 -0.37 3.00
CA LEU A 230 -19.16 0.83 2.27
C LEU A 230 -18.18 0.52 1.12
N ALA A 231 -17.36 -0.52 1.28
CA ALA A 231 -16.47 -1.01 0.24
C ALA A 231 -17.24 -1.69 -0.91
N LEU A 232 -18.24 -2.53 -0.56
CA LEU A 232 -19.03 -3.27 -1.55
C LEU A 232 -20.16 -2.44 -2.17
N ASN A 233 -20.60 -1.36 -1.51
CA ASN A 233 -21.63 -0.45 -2.02
C ASN A 233 -21.09 1.00 -2.09
N PRO A 234 -20.21 1.32 -3.06
CA PRO A 234 -19.58 2.63 -3.17
C PRO A 234 -20.58 3.79 -3.35
N GLU A 235 -21.80 3.53 -3.83
CA GLU A 235 -22.87 4.53 -3.99
C GLU A 235 -23.38 5.11 -2.65
N ARG A 236 -23.05 4.49 -1.51
CA ARG A 236 -23.42 4.96 -0.18
C ARG A 236 -22.44 6.00 0.41
N ARG A 237 -21.37 6.33 -0.32
CA ARG A 237 -20.32 7.28 0.09
C ARG A 237 -20.73 8.73 -0.10
#